data_AF-A0AAE9M8H4-F1
#
_entry.id   AF-A0AAE9M8H4-F1
#
_cell.length_a   1.000
_cell.length_b   1.000
_cell.length_c   1.000
_cell.angle_alpha   90.00
_cell.angle_beta   90.00
_cell.angle_gamma   90.00
#
_symmetry.space_group_name_H-M   'P 1'
#
loop_
_entity.id
_entity.type
_entity.pdbx_description
1 polymer ?
#
loop_
_entity_poly.entity_id
_entity_poly.type
_entity_poly.pdbx_seq_one_letter_code
_entity_poly.pdbx_strand_id
1 'polypeptide(L)' 'MDTSEAKKNLNKYSDELNRYQNLSRTGLSREEMLVIDRIIIRLRNKINNLRSMLNA' A
#
# COMPACT_ATOMS: atom_id res chain seq x y z
N MET A 1 9.00 3.65 16.76
CA MET A 1 8.50 4.58 15.72
C MET A 1 7.55 5.53 16.40
N ASP A 2 7.77 6.83 16.31
CA ASP A 2 6.86 7.82 16.92
C ASP A 2 5.53 7.85 16.15
N THR A 3 4.44 8.15 16.86
CA THR A 3 3.07 8.31 16.36
C THR A 3 3.00 9.27 15.16
N SER A 4 3.79 10.34 15.16
CA SER A 4 3.89 11.29 14.03
C SER A 4 4.44 10.62 12.77
N GLU A 5 5.54 9.87 12.90
CA GLU A 5 6.13 9.11 11.81
C GLU A 5 5.20 7.98 11.34
N ALA A 6 4.43 7.37 12.25
CA ALA A 6 3.43 6.36 11.91
C ALA A 6 2.25 6.90 11.11
N LYS A 7 1.73 8.07 11.47
CA LYS A 7 0.71 8.75 10.66
C LYS A 7 1.24 9.16 9.29
N LYS A 8 2.47 9.68 9.22
CA LYS A 8 3.10 10.06 7.95
C LYS A 8 3.27 8.85 7.02
N ASN A 9 3.76 7.73 7.54
CA ASN A 9 3.90 6.50 6.76
C ASN A 9 2.54 5.91 6.36
N LEU A 10 1.53 6.00 7.23
CA LEU A 10 0.17 5.56 6.92
C LEU A 10 -0.40 6.32 5.70
N ASN A 11 -0.26 7.65 5.68
CA ASN A 11 -0.70 8.47 4.55
C ASN A 11 0.08 8.11 3.28
N LYS A 12 1.41 8.04 3.37
CA LYS A 12 2.28 7.68 2.25
C LYS A 12 1.89 6.34 1.62
N TYR A 13 1.72 5.29 2.42
CA TYR A 13 1.36 3.98 1.90
C TYR A 13 -0.07 3.93 1.36
N SER A 14 -0.99 4.71 1.92
CA SER A 14 -2.36 4.83 1.42
C SER A 14 -2.39 5.50 0.04
N ASP A 15 -1.61 6.57 -0.16
CA ASP A 15 -1.49 7.25 -1.46
C ASP A 15 -0.84 6.36 -2.52
N GLU A 16 0.17 5.58 -2.12
CA GLU A 16 0.84 4.62 -2.99
C GLU A 16 -0.10 3.46 -3.37
N LEU A 17 -0.86 2.94 -2.39
CA LEU A 17 -1.86 1.90 -2.63
C LEU A 17 -2.92 2.38 -3.63
N ASN A 18 -3.42 3.59 -3.43
CA ASN A 18 -4.41 4.20 -4.33
C ASN A 18 -3.87 4.31 -5.77
N ARG A 19 -2.60 4.66 -5.95
CA ARG A 19 -1.96 4.69 -7.27
C ARG A 19 -1.94 3.32 -7.93
N TYR A 20 -1.51 2.27 -7.23
CA TYR A 20 -1.47 0.93 -7.79
C TYR A 20 -2.85 0.32 -8.04
N GLN A 21 -3.85 0.66 -7.23
CA GLN A 21 -5.24 0.22 -7.43
C GLN A 21 -5.89 0.87 -8.66
N ASN A 22 -5.58 2.15 -8.93
CA ASN A 22 -6.13 2.88 -10.07
C ASN A 22 -5.24 2.83 -11.33
N LEU A 23 -4.11 2.12 -11.28
CA LEU A 23 -3.26 1.93 -12.45
C LEU A 23 -4.02 1.12 -13.51
N SER A 24 -4.10 1.66 -14.73
CA SER A 24 -4.67 0.96 -15.88
C SER A 24 -3.97 -0.39 -16.05
N ARG A 25 -4.77 -1.45 -16.19
CA ARG A 25 -4.26 -2.81 -16.43
C ARG A 25 -4.24 -3.18 -17.92
N THR A 26 -4.76 -2.30 -18.78
CA THR A 26 -4.80 -2.51 -20.22
C THR A 26 -3.38 -2.54 -20.80
N GLY A 27 -3.08 -3.58 -21.59
CA GLY A 27 -1.78 -3.74 -22.23
C GLY A 27 -0.68 -4.33 -21.33
N LEU A 28 -0.99 -4.64 -20.07
CA LEU A 28 -0.06 -5.34 -19.19
C LEU A 28 -0.04 -6.84 -19.48
N SER A 29 1.15 -7.41 -19.44
CA SER A 29 1.34 -8.86 -19.38
C SER A 29 0.86 -9.41 -18.03
N ARG A 30 0.63 -10.73 -18.00
CA ARG A 30 0.31 -11.44 -16.77
C ARG A 30 1.36 -11.24 -15.67
N GLU A 31 2.63 -11.19 -16.04
CA GLU A 31 3.73 -11.01 -15.09
C GLU A 31 3.68 -9.63 -14.43
N GLU A 32 3.45 -8.58 -15.22
CA GLU A 32 3.30 -7.22 -14.71
C GLU A 32 2.07 -7.08 -13.81
N MET A 33 0.94 -7.70 -14.18
CA MET A 33 -0.24 -7.74 -13.32
C MET A 33 0.05 -8.38 -11.96
N LEU A 34 0.76 -9.52 -11.94
CA LEU A 34 1.15 -10.20 -10.71
C LEU A 34 2.14 -9.39 -9.86
N VAL A 35 2.99 -8.58 -10.47
CA VAL A 35 3.86 -7.65 -9.73
C VAL A 35 3.02 -6.59 -9.03
N ILE A 36 2.08 -5.95 -9.72
CA ILE A 36 1.21 -4.93 -9.12
C ILE A 36 0.38 -5.51 -7.98
N ASP A 37 -0.19 -6.71 -8.15
CA ASP A 37 -1.02 -7.32 -7.12
C ASP A 37 -0.21 -7.66 -5.87
N ARG A 38 1.04 -8.13 -6.04
CA ARG A 38 1.97 -8.35 -4.93
C ARG A 38 2.30 -7.04 -4.20
N ILE A 39 2.45 -5.93 -4.92
CA ILE A 39 2.68 -4.61 -4.30
C ILE A 39 1.45 -4.17 -3.50
N ILE A 40 0.25 -4.28 -4.06
CA ILE A 40 -1.01 -3.96 -3.38
C ILE A 40 -1.15 -4.74 -2.06
N ILE A 41 -0.87 -6.04 -2.07
CA ILE A 41 -0.93 -6.89 -0.86
C ILE A 41 0.06 -6.40 0.20
N ARG A 42 1.31 -6.11 -0.18
CA ARG A 42 2.32 -5.60 0.77
C ARG A 42 1.92 -4.26 1.37
N LEU A 43 1.39 -3.34 0.57
CA LEU A 43 0.94 -2.03 1.04
C LEU A 43 -0.23 -2.15 2.02
N ARG A 44 -1.23 -3.00 1.71
CA ARG A 44 -2.34 -3.31 2.63
C ARG A 44 -1.85 -3.84 3.97
N ASN A 45 -0.91 -4.78 3.96
CA ASN A 45 -0.34 -5.33 5.19
C ASN A 45 0.39 -4.26 6.01
N LYS A 46 1.19 -3.39 5.37
CA LYS A 46 1.87 -2.27 6.05
C LYS A 46 0.86 -1.30 6.67
N ILE A 47 -0.18 -0.92 5.93
CA ILE A 47 -1.26 -0.04 6.42
C ILE A 47 -1.95 -0.65 7.63
N ASN A 48 -2.32 -1.93 7.56
CA ASN A 48 -2.99 -2.61 8.66
C ASN A 48 -2.10 -2.67 9.91
N ASN A 49 -0.81 -3.00 9.76
CA ASN A 49 0.13 -3.01 10.87
C ASN A 49 0.27 -1.62 11.51
N LEU A 50 0.38 -0.56 10.70
CA LEU A 50 0.44 0.81 11.23
C LEU A 50 -0.85 1.23 11.94
N ARG A 51 -2.02 0.84 11.43
CA ARG A 51 -3.31 1.07 12.11
C ARG A 51 -3.37 0.34 13.44
N SER A 52 -2.94 -0.92 13.48
CA SER A 52 -2.87 -1.69 14.73
C SER A 52 -1.91 -1.05 15.74
N MET A 53 -0.75 -0.55 15.29
CA MET A 53 0.20 0.14 16.18
C MET A 53 -0.30 1.49 16.68
N LEU A 54 -1.06 2.23 15.87
CA LEU A 54 -1.60 3.55 16.24
C LEU A 54 -2.84 3.45 17.15
N ASN A 55 -3.52 2.30 17.14
CA ASN A 55 -4.70 2.02 17.95
C ASN A 55 -4.40 1.15 19.20
N ALA A 56 -3.14 0.76 19.40
CA ALA A 56 -2.64 0.02 20.57
C ALA A 56 -2.16 1.00 21.65
#